data_AF-A0A6G3UGJ7-F1
#
_entry.id   AF-A0A6G3UGJ7-F1
#
_cell.length_a   1.000
_cell.length_b   1.000
_cell.length_c   1.000
_cell.angle_alpha   90.00
_cell.angle_beta   90.00
_cell.angle_gamma   90.00
#
_symmetry.space_group_name_H-M   'P 1'
#
loop_
_entity.id
_entity.type
_entity.pdbx_description
1 polymer ?
#
loop_
_entity_poly.entity_id
_entity_poly.type
_entity_poly.pdbx_seq_one_letter_code
_entity_poly.pdbx_strand_id
1 'polypeptide(L)'
;AMRAHSDAPEGAGGEVRVHRPAEARAHVRERGSDVRPGDLALKAGTVIGPPQIGLLAAIGRSTVKVRPRPRVVVLSTGSELVQPGGELTPGRIYDSNSFALTAAARDAGAIAYRVGAVADDAETLRATIEDQLIRADLLVTTGGVSVGAYDVVKEALSSVGDADEPGGGVDFRKLAMQPGKPQGFGSIGPDHTPLLALPGNPVSSYVSFELFVRPAIRTLMGLPGADRPTAKATLVADKALSSPAGKRQFLRGTYDAEAGTVSPVGGSGSHLIAALARADALIVLPEDVTSAEPGADTEVILLR
;
A
#
# COMPACT_ATOMS: atom_id res chain seq x y z
N ALA A 1 32.59 -0.23 -34.71
CA ALA A 1 33.01 0.78 -33.73
C ALA A 1 33.88 1.81 -34.43
N MET A 2 33.45 3.07 -34.51
CA MET A 2 34.34 4.16 -34.95
C MET A 2 35.33 4.42 -33.82
N ARG A 3 36.62 4.17 -34.06
CA ARG A 3 37.68 4.50 -33.10
C ARG A 3 38.16 5.91 -33.42
N ALA A 4 38.18 6.78 -32.41
CA ALA A 4 38.89 8.05 -32.50
C ALA A 4 40.40 7.78 -32.63
N HIS A 5 41.11 8.59 -33.41
CA HIS A 5 42.56 8.45 -33.59
C HIS A 5 43.38 9.23 -32.54
N SER A 6 42.79 10.22 -31.86
CA SER A 6 43.42 10.97 -30.76
C SER A 6 42.38 11.85 -30.02
N ASP A 7 42.53 12.03 -28.71
CA ASP A 7 41.75 12.97 -27.88
C ASP A 7 42.44 14.35 -27.72
N ALA A 8 43.61 14.53 -28.33
CA ALA A 8 44.38 15.78 -28.36
C ALA A 8 44.70 16.16 -29.82
N PRO A 9 44.06 17.19 -30.41
CA PRO A 9 44.22 17.55 -31.82
C PRO A 9 45.50 18.34 -32.12
N GLU A 10 46.26 18.73 -31.09
CA GLU A 10 47.49 19.50 -31.24
C GLU A 10 48.59 18.63 -31.86
N GLY A 11 49.02 18.97 -33.09
CA GLY A 11 50.05 18.24 -33.82
C GLY A 11 49.57 17.03 -34.64
N ALA A 12 48.26 16.80 -34.74
CA ALA A 12 47.72 15.71 -35.54
C ALA A 12 47.80 16.02 -37.06
N GLY A 13 48.37 15.08 -37.82
CA GLY A 13 48.40 15.10 -39.29
C GLY A 13 48.15 13.69 -39.86
N GLY A 14 47.52 13.60 -41.04
CA GLY A 14 47.20 12.33 -41.69
C GLY A 14 46.14 12.48 -42.80
N GLU A 15 46.04 11.48 -43.68
CA GLU A 15 44.99 11.37 -44.71
C GLU A 15 43.95 10.34 -44.26
N VAL A 16 42.65 10.69 -44.38
CA VAL A 16 41.54 9.76 -44.14
C VAL A 16 40.82 9.49 -45.45
N ARG A 17 40.63 8.21 -45.78
CA ARG A 17 39.85 7.78 -46.95
C ARG A 17 38.44 7.40 -46.53
N VAL A 18 37.45 8.10 -47.09
CA VAL A 18 36.03 7.83 -46.86
C VAL A 18 35.57 6.85 -47.94
N HIS A 19 35.34 5.60 -47.54
CA HIS A 19 35.01 4.51 -48.47
C HIS A 19 33.51 4.34 -48.75
N ARG A 20 32.64 5.15 -48.12
CA ARG A 20 31.19 5.10 -48.30
C ARG A 20 30.62 6.53 -48.34
N PRO A 21 29.69 6.85 -49.24
CA PRO A 21 29.01 8.14 -49.21
C PRO A 21 28.22 8.29 -47.91
N ALA A 22 28.14 9.51 -47.38
CA ALA A 22 27.33 9.86 -46.22
C ALA A 22 26.26 10.86 -46.63
N GLU A 23 25.05 10.69 -46.10
CA GLU A 23 23.97 11.66 -46.31
C GLU A 23 24.28 12.99 -45.62
N ALA A 24 23.70 14.07 -46.12
CA ALA A 24 23.83 15.37 -45.47
C ALA A 24 23.32 15.28 -44.03
N ARG A 25 24.13 15.77 -43.07
CA ARG A 25 23.87 15.71 -41.62
C ARG A 25 23.82 14.29 -41.03
N ALA A 26 24.28 13.26 -41.75
CA ALA A 26 24.49 11.95 -41.15
C ALA A 26 25.38 12.06 -39.91
N HIS A 27 24.94 11.45 -38.80
CA HIS A 27 25.62 11.49 -37.51
C HIS A 27 25.79 12.89 -36.88
N VAL A 28 25.04 13.91 -37.34
CA VAL A 28 24.96 15.24 -36.72
C VAL A 28 23.71 15.31 -35.84
N ARG A 29 23.87 15.71 -34.59
CA ARG A 29 22.75 15.98 -33.67
C ARG A 29 22.47 17.47 -33.64
N GLU A 30 21.27 17.88 -34.00
CA GLU A 30 20.89 19.29 -33.98
C GLU A 30 20.62 19.78 -32.56
N ARG A 31 20.82 21.08 -32.32
CA ARG A 31 20.49 21.69 -31.04
C ARG A 31 19.00 21.51 -30.75
N GLY A 32 18.66 20.92 -29.60
CA GLY A 32 17.27 20.69 -29.20
C GLY A 32 16.56 19.63 -30.05
N SER A 33 17.30 18.67 -30.62
CA SER A 33 16.71 17.53 -31.34
C SER A 33 15.96 16.55 -30.43
N ASP A 34 16.19 16.62 -29.12
CA ASP A 34 15.53 15.78 -28.11
C ASP A 34 14.54 16.62 -27.28
N VAL A 35 15.03 17.65 -26.59
CA VAL A 35 14.20 18.59 -25.81
C VAL A 35 14.64 20.02 -26.10
N ARG A 36 13.67 20.93 -26.32
CA ARG A 36 13.91 22.35 -26.58
C ARG A 36 13.60 23.20 -25.34
N PRO A 37 14.22 24.39 -25.22
CA PRO A 37 13.81 25.35 -24.21
C PRO A 37 12.31 25.67 -24.32
N GLY A 38 11.59 25.55 -23.21
CA GLY A 38 10.14 25.77 -23.15
C GLY A 38 9.31 24.48 -23.24
N ASP A 39 9.89 23.35 -23.65
CA ASP A 39 9.18 22.08 -23.70
C ASP A 39 8.86 21.56 -22.29
N LEU A 40 7.71 20.90 -22.15
CA LEU A 40 7.34 20.19 -20.93
C LEU A 40 8.14 18.88 -20.84
N ALA A 41 9.27 18.91 -20.14
CA ALA A 41 10.11 17.72 -19.97
C ALA A 41 9.45 16.61 -19.14
N LEU A 42 8.77 16.96 -18.05
CA LEU A 42 8.01 16.04 -17.19
C LEU A 42 6.74 16.71 -16.69
N LYS A 43 5.62 15.98 -16.69
CA LYS A 43 4.33 16.46 -16.19
C LYS A 43 4.26 16.31 -14.66
N ALA A 44 3.55 17.22 -13.99
CA ALA A 44 3.22 17.03 -12.58
C ALA A 44 2.41 15.72 -12.39
N GLY A 45 2.78 14.93 -11.36
CA GLY A 45 2.22 13.60 -11.13
C GLY A 45 3.02 12.46 -11.77
N THR A 46 4.03 12.75 -12.59
CA THR A 46 4.97 11.73 -13.06
C THR A 46 5.78 11.16 -11.90
N VAL A 47 5.78 9.84 -11.76
CA VAL A 47 6.65 9.12 -10.84
C VAL A 47 8.09 9.24 -11.33
N ILE A 48 8.98 9.68 -10.45
CA ILE A 48 10.39 9.87 -10.77
C ILE A 48 11.14 8.55 -10.60
N GLY A 49 11.41 7.87 -11.72
CA GLY A 49 12.28 6.69 -11.79
C GLY A 49 13.65 7.00 -12.38
N PRO A 50 14.48 5.97 -12.64
CA PRO A 50 15.83 6.16 -13.17
C PRO A 50 15.89 6.98 -14.49
N PRO A 51 14.99 6.76 -15.47
CA PRO A 51 15.00 7.58 -16.69
C PRO A 51 14.67 9.05 -16.43
N GLN A 52 13.72 9.33 -15.54
CA GLN A 52 13.33 10.70 -15.20
C GLN A 52 14.47 11.43 -14.48
N ILE A 53 15.20 10.75 -13.60
CA ILE A 53 16.42 11.29 -12.97
C ILE A 53 17.47 11.62 -14.04
N GLY A 54 17.70 10.71 -15.00
CA GLY A 54 18.62 10.93 -16.11
C GLY A 54 18.24 12.15 -16.96
N LEU A 55 16.96 12.29 -17.31
CA LEU A 55 16.44 13.46 -18.02
C LEU A 55 16.69 14.75 -17.24
N LEU A 56 16.31 14.79 -15.95
CA LEU A 56 16.49 15.95 -15.09
C LEU A 56 17.96 16.38 -15.00
N ALA A 57 18.87 15.41 -14.83
CA ALA A 57 20.31 15.66 -14.84
C ALA A 57 20.80 16.20 -16.20
N ALA A 58 20.36 15.59 -17.31
CA ALA A 58 20.75 15.98 -18.67
C ALA A 58 20.33 17.41 -19.02
N ILE A 59 19.19 17.88 -18.49
CA ILE A 59 18.73 19.27 -18.65
C ILE A 59 19.26 20.23 -17.56
N GLY A 60 20.21 19.78 -16.74
CA GLY A 60 20.89 20.60 -15.73
C GLY A 60 20.05 20.92 -14.49
N ARG A 61 19.02 20.13 -14.17
CA ARG A 61 18.19 20.30 -12.97
C ARG A 61 18.74 19.47 -11.81
N SER A 62 19.34 20.14 -10.84
CA SER A 62 19.87 19.52 -9.61
C SER A 62 18.80 19.18 -8.57
N THR A 63 17.67 19.89 -8.58
CA THR A 63 16.54 19.67 -7.67
C THR A 63 15.21 19.86 -8.38
N VAL A 64 14.18 19.17 -7.89
CA VAL A 64 12.79 19.30 -8.35
C VAL A 64 11.83 19.25 -7.17
N LYS A 65 10.69 19.92 -7.30
CA LYS A 65 9.60 19.84 -6.30
C LYS A 65 8.87 18.52 -6.47
N VAL A 66 8.75 17.76 -5.38
CA VAL A 66 8.03 16.48 -5.33
C VAL A 66 7.02 16.50 -4.19
N ARG A 67 6.02 15.60 -4.26
CA ARG A 67 5.16 15.34 -3.10
C ARG A 67 5.96 14.53 -2.07
N PRO A 68 5.88 14.87 -0.78
CA PRO A 68 6.52 14.08 0.26
C PRO A 68 5.86 12.70 0.38
N ARG A 69 6.59 11.74 0.91
CA ARG A 69 6.02 10.45 1.31
C ARG A 69 5.20 10.68 2.59
N PRO A 70 3.93 10.23 2.66
CA PRO A 70 3.13 10.40 3.86
C PRO A 70 3.72 9.62 5.02
N ARG A 71 3.66 10.20 6.21
CA ARG A 71 4.03 9.59 7.48
C ARG A 71 2.85 8.81 8.02
N VAL A 72 2.99 7.50 8.12
CA VAL A 72 1.90 6.62 8.59
C VAL A 72 2.29 6.06 9.95
N VAL A 73 1.45 6.28 10.95
CA VAL A 73 1.61 5.67 12.27
C VAL A 73 0.70 4.45 12.35
N VAL A 74 1.26 3.30 12.74
CA VAL A 74 0.53 2.05 12.95
C VAL A 74 0.59 1.68 14.43
N LEU A 75 -0.57 1.48 15.04
CA LEU A 75 -0.73 1.20 16.46
C LEU A 75 -1.60 -0.04 16.67
N SER A 76 -1.12 -1.01 17.45
CA SER A 76 -1.93 -2.14 17.89
C SER A 76 -2.51 -1.86 19.28
N THR A 77 -3.76 -2.22 19.51
CA THR A 77 -4.40 -2.21 20.84
C THR A 77 -4.77 -3.63 21.24
N GLY A 78 -4.53 -3.97 22.50
CA GLY A 78 -4.88 -5.27 23.05
C GLY A 78 -4.01 -5.62 24.24
N SER A 79 -4.64 -5.79 25.39
CA SER A 79 -3.97 -6.18 26.64
C SER A 79 -3.36 -7.58 26.56
N GLU A 80 -3.85 -8.42 25.65
CA GLU A 80 -3.30 -9.74 25.34
C GLU A 80 -1.96 -9.68 24.59
N LEU A 81 -1.65 -8.56 23.94
CA LEU A 81 -0.53 -8.48 23.01
C LEU A 81 0.82 -8.42 23.72
N VAL A 82 1.79 -9.16 23.21
CA VAL A 82 3.21 -9.08 23.58
C VAL A 82 4.09 -8.88 22.35
N GLN A 83 5.26 -8.26 22.53
CA GLN A 83 6.22 -8.14 21.44
C GLN A 83 6.82 -9.51 21.06
N PRO A 84 7.04 -9.79 19.75
CA PRO A 84 7.79 -10.97 19.32
C PRO A 84 9.14 -11.09 20.03
N GLY A 85 9.47 -12.30 20.50
CA GLY A 85 10.68 -12.59 21.28
C GLY A 85 10.51 -12.46 22.80
N GLY A 86 9.39 -11.90 23.28
CA GLY A 86 9.00 -11.98 24.68
C GLY A 86 8.44 -13.35 25.06
N GLU A 87 8.36 -13.66 26.35
CA GLU A 87 7.71 -14.88 26.83
C GLU A 87 6.18 -14.78 26.73
N LEU A 88 5.52 -15.85 26.28
CA LEU A 88 4.06 -15.94 26.29
C LEU A 88 3.59 -16.53 27.63
N THR A 89 2.80 -15.75 28.35
CA THR A 89 2.01 -16.24 29.49
C THR A 89 0.59 -16.60 29.05
N PRO A 90 -0.15 -17.40 29.84
CA PRO A 90 -1.52 -17.77 29.49
C PRO A 90 -2.40 -16.57 29.14
N GLY A 91 -3.10 -16.64 28.01
CA GLY A 91 -3.96 -15.56 27.52
C GLY A 91 -3.23 -14.46 26.74
N ARG A 92 -1.90 -14.53 26.58
CA ARG A 92 -1.14 -13.60 25.74
C ARG A 92 -0.89 -14.16 24.35
N ILE A 93 -0.77 -13.27 23.37
CA ILE A 93 -0.41 -13.58 21.98
C ILE A 93 0.58 -12.55 21.45
N TYR A 94 1.37 -12.92 20.44
CA TYR A 94 2.29 -11.97 19.82
C TYR A 94 1.55 -10.95 18.94
N ASP A 95 1.98 -9.69 19.04
CA ASP A 95 1.59 -8.62 18.12
C ASP A 95 2.19 -8.87 16.73
N SER A 96 1.37 -9.39 15.83
CA SER A 96 1.73 -9.63 14.43
C SER A 96 1.20 -8.54 13.50
N ASN A 97 0.10 -7.88 13.86
CA ASN A 97 -0.54 -6.90 12.98
C ASN A 97 0.30 -5.63 12.87
N SER A 98 0.82 -5.07 13.97
CA SER A 98 1.61 -3.82 13.87
C SER A 98 2.82 -4.00 12.96
N PHE A 99 3.44 -5.18 12.98
CA PHE A 99 4.55 -5.53 12.10
C PHE A 99 4.11 -5.64 10.64
N ALA A 100 3.07 -6.44 10.36
CA ALA A 100 2.57 -6.66 9.01
C ALA A 100 2.09 -5.35 8.36
N LEU A 101 1.30 -4.56 9.09
CA LEU A 101 0.71 -3.32 8.59
C LEU A 101 1.76 -2.21 8.42
N THR A 102 2.75 -2.12 9.31
CA THR A 102 3.88 -1.17 9.14
C THR A 102 4.69 -1.54 7.89
N ALA A 103 4.94 -2.83 7.65
CA ALA A 103 5.63 -3.29 6.46
C ALA A 103 4.82 -2.99 5.18
N ALA A 104 3.51 -3.24 5.21
CA ALA A 104 2.61 -2.95 4.09
C ALA A 104 2.52 -1.45 3.79
N ALA A 105 2.57 -0.58 4.81
CA ALA A 105 2.63 0.88 4.61
C ALA A 105 3.93 1.34 3.95
N ARG A 106 5.07 0.73 4.31
CA ARG A 106 6.36 1.00 3.64
C ARG A 106 6.33 0.54 2.19
N ASP A 107 5.79 -0.64 1.93
CA ASP A 107 5.59 -1.18 0.59
C ASP A 107 4.65 -0.30 -0.26
N ALA A 108 3.62 0.28 0.36
CA ALA A 108 2.75 1.27 -0.29
C ALA A 108 3.44 2.63 -0.58
N GLY A 109 4.67 2.84 -0.10
CA GLY A 109 5.47 4.03 -0.35
C GLY A 109 5.52 5.04 0.81
N ALA A 110 4.89 4.75 1.94
CA ALA A 110 4.86 5.65 3.10
C ALA A 110 6.15 5.60 3.94
N ILE A 111 6.37 6.62 4.78
CA ILE A 111 7.30 6.56 5.92
C ILE A 111 6.51 6.02 7.10
N ALA A 112 6.68 4.74 7.44
CA ALA A 112 5.85 4.10 8.46
C ALA A 112 6.54 3.96 9.83
N TYR A 113 5.83 4.41 10.86
CA TYR A 113 6.20 4.32 12.28
C TYR A 113 5.33 3.29 12.97
N ARG A 114 5.95 2.38 13.71
CA ARG A 114 5.26 1.37 14.50
C ARG A 114 5.22 1.82 15.95
N VAL A 115 4.03 1.83 16.53
CA VAL A 115 3.82 1.97 17.97
C VAL A 115 3.56 0.57 18.53
N GLY A 116 4.20 0.25 19.65
CA GLY A 116 4.00 -1.02 20.32
C GLY A 116 2.55 -1.22 20.77
N ALA A 117 2.22 -2.44 21.19
CA ALA A 117 0.91 -2.74 21.74
C ALA A 117 0.58 -1.79 22.91
N VAL A 118 -0.56 -1.13 22.79
CA VAL A 118 -1.13 -0.27 23.84
C VAL A 118 -2.18 -1.08 24.61
N ALA A 119 -2.20 -0.92 25.93
CA ALA A 119 -3.19 -1.54 26.79
C ALA A 119 -4.61 -1.06 26.46
N ASP A 120 -5.62 -1.88 26.75
CA ASP A 120 -7.03 -1.54 26.51
C ASP A 120 -7.60 -0.65 27.62
N ASP A 121 -6.97 0.50 27.84
CA ASP A 121 -7.54 1.57 28.65
C ASP A 121 -7.62 2.87 27.83
N ALA A 122 -8.76 3.55 27.94
CA ALA A 122 -9.08 4.66 27.05
C ALA A 122 -8.13 5.85 27.23
N GLU A 123 -7.66 6.08 28.45
CA GLU A 123 -6.75 7.17 28.78
C GLU A 123 -5.36 6.96 28.19
N THR A 124 -4.76 5.77 28.34
CA THR A 124 -3.46 5.44 27.76
C THR A 124 -3.53 5.42 26.24
N LEU A 125 -4.60 4.86 25.67
CA LEU A 125 -4.81 4.88 24.22
C LEU A 125 -4.92 6.32 23.70
N ARG A 126 -5.71 7.17 24.36
CA ARG A 126 -5.86 8.59 24.01
C ARG A 126 -4.51 9.32 24.07
N ALA A 127 -3.81 9.23 25.20
CA ALA A 127 -2.51 9.88 25.39
C ALA A 127 -1.48 9.39 24.37
N THR A 128 -1.48 8.09 24.06
CA THR A 128 -0.61 7.53 23.03
C THR A 128 -0.98 8.09 21.66
N ILE A 129 -2.25 8.15 21.29
CA ILE A 129 -2.67 8.72 20.01
C ILE A 129 -2.24 10.19 19.90
N GLU A 130 -2.48 11.00 20.93
CA GLU A 130 -2.11 12.43 20.98
C GLU A 130 -0.60 12.64 20.77
N ASP A 131 0.25 11.86 21.45
CA ASP A 131 1.72 11.91 21.29
C ASP A 131 2.17 11.59 19.85
N GLN A 132 1.38 10.77 19.14
CA GLN A 132 1.72 10.34 17.79
C GLN A 132 1.22 11.27 16.68
N LEU A 133 0.24 12.14 16.96
CA LEU A 133 -0.37 13.02 15.97
C LEU A 133 0.63 13.96 15.31
N ILE A 134 1.61 14.48 16.06
CA ILE A 134 2.61 15.44 15.54
C ILE A 134 3.40 14.90 14.33
N ARG A 135 3.46 13.57 14.22
CA ARG A 135 4.22 12.84 13.20
C ARG A 135 3.37 12.00 12.27
N ALA A 136 2.05 12.11 12.33
CA ALA A 136 1.12 11.33 11.52
C ALA A 136 0.46 12.18 10.44
N ASP A 137 0.61 11.78 9.18
CA ASP A 137 -0.26 12.23 8.08
C ASP A 137 -1.43 11.25 7.89
N LEU A 138 -1.34 10.05 8.48
CA LEU A 138 -2.38 9.02 8.57
C LEU A 138 -2.11 8.14 9.80
N LEU A 139 -3.12 7.90 10.62
CA LEU A 139 -3.07 6.97 11.74
C LEU A 139 -3.84 5.68 11.40
N VAL A 140 -3.25 4.53 11.69
CA VAL A 140 -3.89 3.22 11.51
C VAL A 140 -3.88 2.49 12.84
N THR A 141 -5.04 2.13 13.34
CA THR A 141 -5.15 1.26 14.53
C THR A 141 -5.56 -0.15 14.13
N THR A 142 -5.14 -1.15 14.90
CA THR A 142 -5.59 -2.54 14.75
C THR A 142 -5.81 -3.15 16.12
N GLY A 143 -6.87 -3.95 16.24
CA GLY A 143 -7.35 -4.37 17.56
C GLY A 143 -8.46 -3.45 18.04
N GLY A 144 -9.12 -3.81 19.13
CA GLY A 144 -10.06 -2.89 19.77
C GLY A 144 -11.33 -2.51 18.98
N VAL A 145 -11.66 -3.14 17.85
CA VAL A 145 -12.91 -2.88 17.08
C VAL A 145 -13.93 -4.02 17.17
N SER A 146 -13.76 -4.94 18.12
CA SER A 146 -14.71 -6.01 18.44
C SER A 146 -15.64 -5.59 19.58
N VAL A 147 -16.86 -6.15 19.65
CA VAL A 147 -18.00 -5.67 20.46
C VAL A 147 -17.67 -5.20 21.89
N GLY A 148 -16.71 -5.81 22.61
CA GLY A 148 -16.29 -5.35 23.95
C GLY A 148 -15.15 -4.33 23.97
N ALA A 149 -14.08 -4.55 23.19
CA ALA A 149 -12.93 -3.63 23.11
C ALA A 149 -13.21 -2.37 22.26
N TYR A 150 -14.27 -2.45 21.45
CA TYR A 150 -14.86 -1.37 20.67
C TYR A 150 -15.22 -0.17 21.53
N ASP A 151 -15.67 -0.39 22.76
CA ASP A 151 -16.07 0.70 23.65
C ASP A 151 -14.85 1.54 24.08
N VAL A 152 -13.70 0.92 24.35
CA VAL A 152 -12.46 1.62 24.74
C VAL A 152 -11.89 2.44 23.59
N VAL A 153 -11.79 1.87 22.39
CA VAL A 153 -11.28 2.59 21.22
C VAL A 153 -12.23 3.72 20.84
N LYS A 154 -13.55 3.48 20.87
CA LYS A 154 -14.53 4.52 20.60
C LYS A 154 -14.48 5.64 21.63
N GLU A 155 -14.35 5.33 22.91
CA GLU A 155 -14.22 6.30 24.00
C GLU A 155 -12.97 7.17 23.83
N ALA A 156 -11.82 6.53 23.59
CA ALA A 156 -10.56 7.23 23.36
C ALA A 156 -10.68 8.17 22.14
N LEU A 157 -11.21 7.68 21.02
CA LEU A 157 -11.30 8.44 19.78
C LEU A 157 -12.37 9.54 19.79
N SER A 158 -13.44 9.36 20.57
CA SER A 158 -14.46 10.42 20.76
C SER A 158 -13.89 11.62 21.50
N SER A 159 -12.88 11.41 22.36
CA SER A 159 -12.25 12.46 23.16
C SER A 159 -11.12 13.19 22.43
N VAL A 160 -10.55 12.60 21.38
CA VAL A 160 -9.51 13.22 20.51
C VAL A 160 -10.14 13.95 19.32
N GLY A 161 -11.43 13.73 19.05
CA GLY A 161 -12.16 14.50 18.03
C GLY A 161 -12.49 15.90 18.54
N ASP A 162 -12.33 16.91 17.69
CA ASP A 162 -12.89 18.25 17.97
C ASP A 162 -14.42 18.16 17.87
N ALA A 163 -15.08 18.00 19.02
CA ALA A 163 -16.54 17.85 19.11
C ALA A 163 -17.30 19.06 18.55
N ASP A 164 -16.63 20.20 18.44
CA ASP A 164 -17.20 21.48 17.97
C ASP A 164 -16.88 21.79 16.49
N GLU A 165 -16.07 20.97 15.81
CA GLU A 165 -15.78 21.15 14.38
C GLU A 165 -16.52 20.12 13.49
N PRO A 166 -17.33 20.57 12.51
CA PRO A 166 -17.95 19.69 11.54
C PRO A 166 -16.90 18.89 10.76
N GLY A 167 -16.93 17.56 10.89
CA GLY A 167 -16.04 16.65 10.18
C GLY A 167 -14.95 15.99 11.04
N GLY A 168 -14.84 16.35 12.33
CA GLY A 168 -14.01 15.64 13.30
C GLY A 168 -14.69 14.41 13.90
N GLY A 169 -13.89 13.41 14.30
CA GLY A 169 -14.35 12.20 14.98
C GLY A 169 -14.26 10.93 14.14
N VAL A 170 -14.52 9.78 14.77
CA VAL A 170 -14.35 8.45 14.16
C VAL A 170 -15.67 7.70 14.11
N ASP A 171 -16.09 7.39 12.88
CA ASP A 171 -17.26 6.60 12.57
C ASP A 171 -16.88 5.14 12.46
N PHE A 172 -17.67 4.26 13.08
CA PHE A 172 -17.49 2.82 12.91
C PHE A 172 -18.69 2.17 12.26
N ARG A 173 -18.40 1.30 11.29
CA ARG A 173 -19.40 0.64 10.45
C ARG A 173 -19.13 -0.85 10.38
N LYS A 174 -20.20 -1.60 10.08
CA LYS A 174 -20.12 -3.02 9.73
C LYS A 174 -20.24 -3.11 8.22
N LEU A 175 -19.15 -3.48 7.56
CA LEU A 175 -19.10 -3.63 6.10
C LEU A 175 -19.60 -5.02 5.68
N ALA A 176 -20.22 -5.07 4.51
CA ALA A 176 -20.67 -6.28 3.84
C ALA A 176 -19.49 -7.02 3.19
N MET A 177 -18.47 -7.35 3.99
CA MET A 177 -17.26 -8.06 3.54
C MET A 177 -16.83 -9.16 4.49
N GLN A 178 -16.07 -10.13 3.96
CA GLN A 178 -15.38 -11.15 4.75
C GLN A 178 -14.01 -11.45 4.14
N PRO A 179 -12.92 -11.45 4.93
CA PRO A 179 -12.84 -11.00 6.32
C PRO A 179 -12.96 -9.47 6.43
N GLY A 180 -12.96 -8.90 7.64
CA GLY A 180 -12.93 -7.43 7.81
C GLY A 180 -14.27 -6.73 8.04
N LYS A 181 -15.24 -7.39 8.68
CA LYS A 181 -16.57 -6.81 8.93
C LYS A 181 -16.56 -5.47 9.69
N PRO A 182 -15.99 -5.33 10.90
CA PRO A 182 -15.97 -4.04 11.58
C PRO A 182 -14.82 -3.17 11.07
N GLN A 183 -15.10 -1.90 10.77
CA GLN A 183 -14.10 -0.88 10.41
C GLN A 183 -14.44 0.44 11.11
N GLY A 184 -13.43 1.22 11.46
CA GLY A 184 -13.57 2.62 11.83
C GLY A 184 -12.84 3.53 10.84
N PHE A 185 -13.41 4.70 10.57
CA PHE A 185 -12.78 5.73 9.75
C PHE A 185 -13.17 7.12 10.22
N GLY A 186 -12.30 8.11 10.04
CA GLY A 186 -12.59 9.48 10.43
C GLY A 186 -11.33 10.35 10.45
N SER A 187 -11.39 11.45 11.18
CA SER A 187 -10.26 12.33 11.44
C SER A 187 -10.19 12.67 12.93
N ILE A 188 -8.97 12.92 13.43
CA ILE A 188 -8.72 13.21 14.84
C ILE A 188 -7.71 14.34 15.00
N GLY A 189 -7.80 15.05 16.13
CA GLY A 189 -6.92 16.15 16.48
C GLY A 189 -7.14 17.43 15.64
N PRO A 190 -6.42 18.50 15.98
CA PRO A 190 -6.63 19.84 15.41
C PRO A 190 -6.29 19.93 13.92
N ASP A 191 -5.38 19.08 13.43
CA ASP A 191 -4.97 19.02 12.02
C ASP A 191 -5.88 18.09 11.18
N HIS A 192 -6.96 17.57 11.76
CA HIS A 192 -7.88 16.60 11.14
C HIS A 192 -7.14 15.39 10.54
N THR A 193 -6.17 14.83 11.27
CA THR A 193 -5.38 13.70 10.82
C THR A 193 -6.29 12.50 10.53
N PRO A 194 -6.30 11.95 9.29
CA PRO A 194 -7.11 10.79 8.96
C PRO A 194 -6.76 9.58 9.83
N LEU A 195 -7.79 8.83 10.24
CA LEU A 195 -7.67 7.61 11.01
C LEU A 195 -8.45 6.47 10.36
N LEU A 196 -7.81 5.29 10.29
CA LEU A 196 -8.44 4.03 9.89
C LEU A 196 -8.26 2.99 11.00
N ALA A 197 -9.36 2.56 11.60
CA ALA A 197 -9.37 1.54 12.65
C ALA A 197 -9.76 0.18 12.09
N LEU A 198 -8.78 -0.74 12.07
CA LEU A 198 -8.88 -2.05 11.44
C LEU A 198 -9.20 -3.16 12.46
N PRO A 199 -9.79 -4.28 12.02
CA PRO A 199 -9.98 -5.47 12.84
C PRO A 199 -8.71 -5.96 13.54
N GLY A 200 -8.84 -6.56 14.73
CA GLY A 200 -7.69 -7.18 15.43
C GLY A 200 -7.28 -8.54 14.89
N ASN A 201 -8.16 -9.21 14.15
CA ASN A 201 -7.82 -10.49 13.54
C ASN A 201 -6.82 -10.31 12.38
N PRO A 202 -5.69 -11.06 12.33
CA PRO A 202 -4.59 -10.74 11.42
C PRO A 202 -4.95 -10.67 9.93
N VAL A 203 -5.66 -11.67 9.40
CA VAL A 203 -6.02 -11.67 7.98
C VAL A 203 -7.06 -10.59 7.69
N SER A 204 -7.99 -10.37 8.63
CA SER A 204 -8.96 -9.28 8.53
C SER A 204 -8.26 -7.92 8.47
N SER A 205 -7.29 -7.68 9.35
CA SER A 205 -6.53 -6.43 9.40
C SER A 205 -5.76 -6.18 8.10
N TYR A 206 -5.07 -7.20 7.58
CA TYR A 206 -4.26 -7.09 6.37
C TYR A 206 -5.12 -6.88 5.11
N VAL A 207 -6.20 -7.64 4.95
CA VAL A 207 -7.15 -7.44 3.84
C VAL A 207 -7.75 -6.03 3.89
N SER A 208 -8.13 -5.57 5.07
CA SER A 208 -8.66 -4.20 5.25
C SER A 208 -7.61 -3.13 4.94
N PHE A 209 -6.34 -3.39 5.29
CA PHE A 209 -5.23 -2.51 4.93
C PHE A 209 -5.07 -2.38 3.42
N GLU A 210 -5.02 -3.50 2.70
CA GLU A 210 -4.83 -3.50 1.24
C GLU A 210 -6.01 -2.83 0.51
N LEU A 211 -7.23 -2.95 1.05
CA LEU A 211 -8.44 -2.38 0.45
C LEU A 211 -8.70 -0.91 0.80
N PHE A 212 -8.28 -0.43 1.99
CA PHE A 212 -8.65 0.90 2.48
C PHE A 212 -7.45 1.79 2.81
N VAL A 213 -6.44 1.25 3.48
CA VAL A 213 -5.27 2.03 3.91
C VAL A 213 -4.30 2.28 2.76
N ARG A 214 -3.98 1.24 1.96
CA ARG A 214 -3.07 1.39 0.81
C ARG A 214 -3.58 2.45 -0.18
N PRO A 215 -4.87 2.45 -0.60
CA PRO A 215 -5.38 3.50 -1.47
C PRO A 215 -5.30 4.89 -0.84
N ALA A 216 -5.54 5.03 0.47
CA ALA A 216 -5.37 6.30 1.17
C ALA A 216 -3.92 6.81 1.12
N ILE A 217 -2.94 5.94 1.39
CA ILE A 217 -1.50 6.26 1.29
C ILE A 217 -1.15 6.73 -0.14
N ARG A 218 -1.57 5.98 -1.15
CA ARG A 218 -1.26 6.30 -2.56
C ARG A 218 -1.94 7.59 -3.02
N THR A 219 -3.13 7.87 -2.51
CA THR A 219 -3.86 9.12 -2.75
C THR A 219 -3.14 10.32 -2.11
N LEU A 220 -2.66 10.19 -0.87
CA LEU A 220 -1.85 11.23 -0.21
C LEU A 220 -0.55 11.52 -0.98
N MET A 221 0.03 10.51 -1.62
CA MET A 221 1.20 10.67 -2.51
C MET A 221 0.85 11.31 -3.87
N GLY A 222 -0.43 11.49 -4.19
CA GLY A 222 -0.90 12.00 -5.47
C GLY A 222 -0.60 11.08 -6.65
N LEU A 223 -0.55 9.76 -6.40
CA LEU A 223 -0.31 8.75 -7.44
C LEU A 223 -1.62 8.40 -8.17
N PRO A 224 -1.59 8.24 -9.51
CA PRO A 224 -2.71 7.65 -10.24
C PRO A 224 -2.83 6.15 -9.92
N GLY A 225 -4.05 5.61 -9.91
CA GLY A 225 -4.28 4.19 -9.57
C GLY A 225 -3.94 3.89 -8.12
N ALA A 226 -4.79 4.36 -7.21
CA ALA A 226 -4.63 4.15 -5.77
C ALA A 226 -4.83 2.68 -5.37
N ASP A 227 -5.65 1.95 -6.13
CA ASP A 227 -5.96 0.56 -5.86
C ASP A 227 -4.89 -0.38 -6.40
N ARG A 228 -4.87 -1.60 -5.86
CA ARG A 228 -4.06 -2.69 -6.40
C ARG A 228 -4.56 -3.07 -7.80
N PRO A 229 -3.65 -3.50 -8.70
CA PRO A 229 -4.06 -4.10 -9.97
C PRO A 229 -5.00 -5.28 -9.75
N THR A 230 -5.99 -5.43 -10.63
CA THR A 230 -6.87 -6.60 -10.67
C THR A 230 -6.66 -7.38 -11.96
N ALA A 231 -6.96 -8.67 -11.91
CA ALA A 231 -6.97 -9.56 -13.06
C ALA A 231 -8.22 -10.45 -13.03
N LYS A 232 -8.59 -11.00 -14.19
CA LYS A 232 -9.54 -12.12 -14.25
C LYS A 232 -8.75 -13.42 -14.20
N ALA A 233 -9.26 -14.39 -13.45
CA ALA A 233 -8.64 -15.69 -13.33
C ALA A 233 -9.71 -16.79 -13.31
N THR A 234 -9.37 -17.96 -13.84
CA THR A 234 -10.18 -19.17 -13.69
C THR A 234 -9.83 -19.85 -12.36
N LEU A 235 -10.85 -20.14 -11.55
CA LEU A 235 -10.69 -20.76 -10.24
C LEU A 235 -10.25 -22.23 -10.36
N VAL A 236 -9.12 -22.58 -9.75
CA VAL A 236 -8.64 -23.96 -9.62
C VAL A 236 -8.80 -24.38 -8.16
N ALA A 237 -9.74 -25.27 -7.89
CA ALA A 237 -10.02 -25.78 -6.54
C ALA A 237 -10.52 -27.22 -6.60
N ASP A 238 -10.28 -28.00 -5.54
CA ASP A 238 -10.76 -29.40 -5.45
C ASP A 238 -12.28 -29.50 -5.29
N LYS A 239 -12.92 -28.43 -4.80
CA LYS A 239 -14.35 -28.35 -4.52
C LYS A 239 -14.83 -26.91 -4.60
N ALA A 240 -16.14 -26.73 -4.69
CA ALA A 240 -16.77 -25.43 -4.65
C ALA A 240 -16.36 -24.61 -3.41
N LEU A 241 -16.09 -23.32 -3.62
CA LEU A 241 -15.83 -22.37 -2.56
C LEU A 241 -17.15 -21.79 -2.05
N SER A 242 -17.38 -21.87 -0.74
CA SER A 242 -18.57 -21.29 -0.11
C SER A 242 -18.30 -19.85 0.34
N SER A 243 -19.22 -18.96 -0.03
CA SER A 243 -19.22 -17.54 0.33
C SER A 243 -20.51 -17.18 1.09
N PRO A 244 -20.46 -16.33 2.14
CA PRO A 244 -21.65 -15.90 2.85
C PRO A 244 -22.51 -14.98 2.01
N ALA A 245 -23.82 -15.25 1.97
CA ALA A 245 -24.79 -14.40 1.29
C ALA A 245 -24.73 -12.94 1.76
N GLY A 246 -24.76 -12.00 0.81
CA GLY A 246 -24.79 -10.57 1.07
C GLY A 246 -23.46 -9.99 1.56
N LYS A 247 -22.33 -10.69 1.35
CA LYS A 247 -20.99 -10.18 1.66
C LYS A 247 -20.02 -10.47 0.54
N ARG A 248 -19.19 -9.49 0.20
CA ARG A 248 -18.04 -9.71 -0.65
C ARG A 248 -16.98 -10.51 0.10
N GLN A 249 -16.61 -11.66 -0.41
CA GLN A 249 -15.58 -12.49 0.19
C GLN A 249 -14.24 -12.27 -0.50
N PHE A 250 -13.21 -12.01 0.29
CA PHE A 250 -11.82 -11.89 -0.14
C PHE A 250 -11.06 -13.09 0.40
N LEU A 251 -10.91 -14.12 -0.44
CA LEU A 251 -10.17 -15.33 -0.11
C LEU A 251 -8.72 -15.16 -0.55
N ARG A 252 -7.78 -15.71 0.22
CA ARG A 252 -6.37 -15.73 -0.18
C ARG A 252 -6.19 -16.69 -1.35
N GLY A 253 -5.37 -16.31 -2.32
CA GLY A 253 -5.03 -17.15 -3.46
C GLY A 253 -3.58 -17.03 -3.89
N THR A 254 -3.16 -18.00 -4.71
CA THR A 254 -1.96 -17.95 -5.54
C THR A 254 -2.39 -17.79 -6.99
N TYR A 255 -1.98 -16.70 -7.63
CA TYR A 255 -2.32 -16.37 -9.00
C TYR A 255 -1.20 -16.79 -9.96
N ASP A 256 -1.56 -17.59 -10.97
CA ASP A 256 -0.68 -17.95 -12.08
C ASP A 256 -1.02 -17.04 -13.27
N ALA A 257 -0.13 -16.09 -13.56
CA ALA A 257 -0.31 -15.13 -14.64
C ALA A 257 -0.15 -15.74 -16.04
N GLU A 258 0.60 -16.83 -16.20
CA GLU A 258 0.79 -17.49 -17.49
C GLU A 258 -0.42 -18.34 -17.84
N ALA A 259 -0.94 -19.09 -16.86
CA ALA A 259 -2.14 -19.90 -17.03
C ALA A 259 -3.45 -19.09 -16.93
N GLY A 260 -3.41 -17.89 -16.34
CA GLY A 260 -4.61 -17.10 -16.04
C GLY A 260 -5.51 -17.77 -15.00
N THR A 261 -4.92 -18.45 -14.01
CA THR A 261 -5.66 -19.23 -13.01
C THR A 261 -5.37 -18.76 -11.59
N VAL A 262 -6.26 -19.07 -10.66
CA VAL A 262 -6.05 -18.80 -9.24
C VAL A 262 -6.43 -20.00 -8.39
N SER A 263 -5.56 -20.35 -7.44
CA SER A 263 -5.81 -21.42 -6.46
C SER A 263 -5.99 -20.84 -5.07
N PRO A 264 -7.02 -21.23 -4.30
CA PRO A 264 -7.21 -20.73 -2.94
C PRO A 264 -6.10 -21.24 -2.02
N VAL A 265 -5.58 -20.37 -1.15
CA VAL A 265 -4.54 -20.70 -0.19
C VAL A 265 -5.12 -20.72 1.23
N GLY A 266 -5.20 -21.92 1.79
CA GLY A 266 -5.87 -22.15 3.08
C GLY A 266 -7.39 -22.05 2.98
N GLY A 267 -8.09 -22.35 4.09
CA GLY A 267 -9.55 -22.20 4.17
C GLY A 267 -9.99 -20.73 4.30
N SER A 268 -11.27 -20.48 4.57
CA SER A 268 -11.84 -19.13 4.78
C SER A 268 -11.56 -18.54 6.17
N GLY A 269 -10.88 -19.28 7.05
CA GLY A 269 -10.56 -18.84 8.42
C GLY A 269 -9.66 -17.60 8.46
N SER A 270 -10.12 -16.56 9.16
CA SER A 270 -9.41 -15.28 9.24
C SER A 270 -8.20 -15.29 10.20
N HIS A 271 -8.03 -16.34 11.01
CA HIS A 271 -6.86 -16.50 11.88
C HIS A 271 -5.64 -17.12 11.17
N LEU A 272 -5.78 -17.55 9.91
CA LEU A 272 -4.74 -18.32 9.20
C LEU A 272 -3.64 -17.41 8.60
N ILE A 273 -2.77 -16.88 9.45
CA ILE A 273 -1.67 -15.99 9.05
C ILE A 273 -0.61 -16.69 8.17
N ALA A 274 -0.34 -17.97 8.40
CA ALA A 274 0.60 -18.74 7.59
C ALA A 274 0.11 -18.92 6.14
N ALA A 275 -1.21 -19.03 5.95
CA ALA A 275 -1.81 -19.07 4.61
C ALA A 275 -1.69 -17.72 3.91
N LEU A 276 -1.87 -16.62 4.65
CA LEU A 276 -1.70 -15.27 4.11
C LEU A 276 -0.26 -15.04 3.62
N ALA A 277 0.74 -15.49 4.37
CA ALA A 277 2.15 -15.33 3.97
C ALA A 277 2.52 -16.04 2.65
N ARG A 278 1.75 -17.06 2.23
CA ARG A 278 1.95 -17.77 0.97
C ARG A 278 1.12 -17.22 -0.19
N ALA A 279 0.13 -16.38 0.10
CA ALA A 279 -0.74 -15.79 -0.90
C ALA A 279 -0.05 -14.64 -1.63
N ASP A 280 -0.35 -14.49 -2.91
CA ASP A 280 0.04 -13.34 -3.75
C ASP A 280 -1.16 -12.67 -4.41
N ALA A 281 -2.38 -13.15 -4.15
CA ALA A 281 -3.61 -12.56 -4.61
C ALA A 281 -4.75 -12.71 -3.59
N LEU A 282 -5.79 -11.89 -3.74
CA LEU A 282 -7.09 -12.07 -3.12
C LEU A 282 -8.12 -12.43 -4.20
N ILE A 283 -8.72 -13.61 -4.10
CA ILE A 283 -9.88 -14.03 -4.89
C ILE A 283 -11.10 -13.26 -4.38
N VAL A 284 -11.81 -12.60 -5.28
CA VAL A 284 -12.99 -11.79 -4.98
C VAL A 284 -14.24 -12.56 -5.38
N LEU A 285 -15.05 -12.94 -4.38
CA LEU A 285 -16.39 -13.45 -4.59
C LEU A 285 -17.40 -12.34 -4.27
N PRO A 286 -18.17 -11.85 -5.27
CA PRO A 286 -19.18 -10.80 -5.07
C PRO A 286 -20.28 -11.17 -4.07
N GLU A 287 -21.02 -10.16 -3.60
CA GLU A 287 -22.05 -10.24 -2.56
C GLU A 287 -23.21 -11.19 -2.90
N ASP A 288 -23.49 -11.38 -4.18
CA ASP A 288 -24.53 -12.24 -4.74
C ASP A 288 -24.05 -13.67 -5.01
N VAL A 289 -22.74 -13.94 -4.90
CA VAL A 289 -22.15 -15.27 -5.06
C VAL A 289 -22.07 -15.98 -3.71
N THR A 290 -22.79 -17.09 -3.57
CA THR A 290 -22.74 -17.94 -2.36
C THR A 290 -21.94 -19.23 -2.56
N SER A 291 -21.70 -19.62 -3.81
CA SER A 291 -20.86 -20.77 -4.20
C SER A 291 -20.11 -20.43 -5.49
N ALA A 292 -18.83 -20.77 -5.55
CA ALA A 292 -18.02 -20.68 -6.76
C ALA A 292 -17.44 -22.06 -7.09
N GLU A 293 -17.87 -22.64 -8.21
CA GLU A 293 -17.43 -23.96 -8.67
C GLU A 293 -16.00 -23.90 -9.26
N PRO A 294 -15.24 -25.00 -9.20
CA PRO A 294 -14.00 -25.11 -9.97
C PRO A 294 -14.24 -24.80 -11.46
N GLY A 295 -13.35 -24.01 -12.05
CA GLY A 295 -13.48 -23.51 -13.43
C GLY A 295 -14.28 -22.22 -13.57
N ALA A 296 -14.85 -21.67 -12.49
CA ALA A 296 -15.53 -20.38 -12.55
C ALA A 296 -14.54 -19.22 -12.78
N ASP A 297 -14.97 -18.23 -13.56
CA ASP A 297 -14.23 -16.97 -13.72
C ASP A 297 -14.44 -16.09 -12.49
N THR A 298 -13.34 -15.57 -11.93
CA THR A 298 -13.33 -14.69 -10.76
C THR A 298 -12.39 -13.51 -10.99
N GLU A 299 -12.66 -12.41 -10.27
CA GLU A 299 -11.71 -11.31 -10.18
C GLU A 299 -10.71 -11.60 -9.06
N VAL A 300 -9.45 -11.28 -9.30
CA VAL A 300 -8.38 -11.35 -8.30
C VAL A 300 -7.73 -10.00 -8.12
N ILE A 301 -7.45 -9.63 -6.87
CA ILE A 301 -6.64 -8.46 -6.51
C ILE A 301 -5.21 -8.94 -6.32
N LEU A 302 -4.26 -8.38 -7.06
CA LEU A 302 -2.86 -8.78 -7.01
C LEU A 302 -2.13 -8.12 -5.84
N LEU A 303 -1.52 -8.92 -4.97
CA LEU A 303 -0.75 -8.48 -3.81
C LEU A 303 0.75 -8.33 -4.11
N ARG A 304 1.21 -8.86 -5.25
CA ARG A 304 2.56 -8.73 -5.79
C ARG A 304 2.53 -8.19 -7.20
#